data_AF-A0A6B3CB21-F1
#
_entry.id   AF-A0A6B3CB21-F1
#
_cell.length_a   1.000
_cell.length_b   1.000
_cell.length_c   1.000
_cell.angle_alpha   90.00
_cell.angle_beta   90.00
_cell.angle_gamma   90.00
#
_symmetry.space_group_name_H-M   'P 1'
#
loop_
_entity.id
_entity.type
_entity.pdbx_description
1 polymer ?
#
loop_
_entity_poly.entity_id
_entity_poly.type
_entity_poly.pdbx_seq_one_letter_code
_entity_poly.pdbx_strand_id
1 'polypeptide(L)'
;DPDVDATYPVGAVTTTARALGGETVGKIGRTTAVTAGRVTAIELDDVVVGYGEELGDLRFDDQIEVEGTGRSPFSRGGDSGSLVYREDGVALGLLFAGSETGGENGRGLTYVNPIDAVLGALDATLLA
;
A
#
# COMPACT_ATOMS: atom_id res chain seq x y z
N ASP A 1 -25.45 -11.38 7.57
CA ASP A 1 -24.05 -11.27 7.16
C ASP A 1 -23.90 -11.87 5.79
N PRO A 2 -23.40 -11.13 4.79
CA PRO A 2 -22.80 -11.80 3.65
C PRO A 2 -21.65 -12.66 4.18
N ASP A 3 -21.53 -13.89 3.71
CA ASP A 3 -20.43 -14.78 4.03
C ASP A 3 -19.13 -14.10 3.57
N VAL A 4 -18.33 -13.58 4.49
CA VAL A 4 -17.08 -12.88 4.17
C VAL A 4 -15.98 -13.92 4.02
N ASP A 5 -15.51 -14.12 2.80
CA ASP A 5 -14.33 -14.94 2.54
C ASP A 5 -13.06 -14.17 2.92
N ALA A 6 -12.49 -14.47 4.08
CA ALA A 6 -11.25 -13.88 4.57
C ALA A 6 -10.02 -14.23 3.72
N THR A 7 -10.14 -15.17 2.78
CA THR A 7 -9.06 -15.59 1.89
C THR A 7 -9.11 -14.91 0.52
N TYR A 8 -10.16 -14.14 0.23
CA TYR A 8 -10.23 -13.40 -1.02
C TYR A 8 -9.30 -12.15 -0.99
N PRO A 9 -8.54 -11.83 -2.06
CA PRO A 9 -8.51 -12.51 -3.37
C PRO A 9 -7.34 -13.49 -3.58
N VAL A 10 -6.36 -13.58 -2.67
CA VAL A 10 -5.07 -14.27 -2.92
C VAL A 10 -4.76 -15.41 -1.94
N GLY A 11 -5.72 -15.80 -1.10
CA GLY A 11 -5.49 -16.66 0.05
C GLY A 11 -5.20 -15.86 1.31
N ALA A 12 -4.79 -16.58 2.37
CA ALA A 12 -4.37 -15.95 3.61
C ALA A 12 -3.02 -15.24 3.43
N VAL A 13 -2.94 -13.99 3.88
CA VAL A 13 -1.70 -13.21 3.90
C VAL A 13 -1.09 -13.32 5.30
N THR A 14 -0.17 -14.26 5.48
CA THR A 14 0.30 -14.70 6.81
C THR A 14 1.77 -14.44 7.06
N THR A 15 2.51 -13.98 6.04
CA THR A 15 3.94 -13.68 6.14
C THR A 15 4.24 -12.29 5.59
N THR A 16 5.40 -11.77 5.95
CA THR A 16 5.89 -10.47 5.50
C THR A 16 7.20 -10.63 4.72
N ALA A 17 7.51 -9.66 3.88
CA ALA A 17 8.82 -9.52 3.29
C ALA A 17 9.15 -8.05 3.04
N ARG A 18 10.44 -7.74 3.03
CA ARG A 18 10.94 -6.45 2.56
C ARG A 18 10.73 -6.34 1.04
N ALA A 19 10.23 -5.20 0.57
CA ALA A 19 10.18 -4.88 -0.85
C ALA A 19 11.59 -4.68 -1.43
N LEU A 20 11.82 -5.23 -2.63
CA LEU A 20 13.05 -5.23 -3.39
C LEU A 20 12.95 -4.42 -4.69
N GLY A 21 11.75 -3.99 -5.06
CA GLY A 21 11.49 -3.22 -6.26
C GLY A 21 11.02 -4.10 -7.42
N GLY A 22 10.00 -3.62 -8.13
CA GLY A 22 9.45 -4.27 -9.31
C GLY A 22 8.43 -5.38 -9.04
N GLU A 23 8.12 -5.69 -7.79
CA GLU A 23 7.09 -6.69 -7.44
C GLU A 23 5.72 -6.27 -7.96
N THR A 24 4.97 -7.26 -8.46
CA THR A 24 3.52 -7.13 -8.67
C THR A 24 2.82 -7.22 -7.32
N VAL A 25 1.96 -6.24 -7.06
CA VAL A 25 1.24 -6.13 -5.79
C VAL A 25 -0.24 -5.92 -6.01
N GLY A 26 -1.04 -6.30 -5.02
CA GLY A 26 -2.45 -6.02 -4.94
C GLY A 26 -2.81 -5.37 -3.61
N LYS A 27 -4.00 -4.78 -3.56
CA LYS A 27 -4.64 -4.36 -2.31
C LYS A 27 -6.15 -4.51 -2.42
N ILE A 28 -6.83 -4.51 -1.27
CA ILE A 28 -8.28 -4.31 -1.17
C ILE A 28 -8.51 -3.00 -0.41
N GLY A 29 -9.17 -2.03 -1.02
CA GLY A 29 -9.55 -0.79 -0.34
C GLY A 29 -11.01 -0.42 -0.53
N ARG A 30 -11.53 0.37 0.41
CA ARG A 30 -12.95 0.76 0.44
C ARG A 30 -13.36 1.54 -0.79
N THR A 31 -12.49 2.39 -1.33
CA THR A 31 -12.82 3.33 -2.40
C THR A 31 -12.61 2.71 -3.79
N THR A 32 -11.47 2.04 -4.02
CA THR A 32 -11.17 1.49 -5.35
C THR A 32 -11.32 -0.03 -5.46
N ALA A 33 -11.84 -0.68 -4.41
CA ALA A 33 -11.96 -2.14 -4.31
C ALA A 33 -10.59 -2.82 -4.50
N VAL A 34 -10.59 -3.99 -5.15
CA VAL A 34 -9.36 -4.72 -5.50
C VAL A 34 -8.65 -4.00 -6.64
N THR A 35 -7.39 -3.65 -6.42
CA THR A 35 -6.52 -3.07 -7.45
C THR A 35 -5.20 -3.81 -7.52
N ALA A 36 -4.58 -3.77 -8.70
CA ALA A 36 -3.27 -4.32 -8.97
C ALA A 36 -2.28 -3.19 -9.31
N GLY A 37 -1.04 -3.36 -8.90
CA GLY A 37 0.02 -2.38 -9.05
C GLY A 37 1.39 -3.03 -9.14
N ARG A 38 2.41 -2.18 -9.21
CA ARG A 38 3.82 -2.57 -9.22
C ARG A 38 4.61 -1.64 -8.31
N VAL A 39 5.53 -2.20 -7.54
CA VAL A 39 6.49 -1.41 -6.76
C VAL A 39 7.45 -0.72 -7.72
N THR A 40 7.45 0.61 -7.73
CA THR A 40 8.27 1.44 -8.63
C THR A 40 9.53 1.98 -7.97
N ALA A 41 9.48 2.22 -6.65
CA ALA A 41 10.63 2.63 -5.85
C ALA A 41 10.53 2.10 -4.42
N ILE A 42 11.69 2.01 -3.76
CA ILE A 42 11.87 1.60 -2.37
C ILE A 42 12.85 2.58 -1.71
N GLU A 43 12.88 2.61 -0.37
CA GLU A 43 13.79 3.50 0.39
C GLU A 43 13.64 4.97 -0.05
N LEU A 44 12.40 5.41 -0.27
CA LEU A 44 12.13 6.81 -0.59
C LEU A 44 12.12 7.65 0.69
N ASP A 45 13.03 8.61 0.72
CA ASP A 45 13.16 9.60 1.78
C ASP A 45 12.52 10.93 1.40
N ASP A 46 12.23 11.75 2.42
CA ASP A 46 11.64 13.08 2.27
C ASP A 46 10.29 13.08 1.52
N VAL A 47 9.51 12.01 1.62
CA VAL A 47 8.14 11.99 1.06
C VAL A 47 7.27 12.96 1.86
N VAL A 48 6.86 14.06 1.24
CA VAL A 48 6.03 15.09 1.86
C VAL A 48 4.54 14.80 1.64
N VAL A 49 3.79 14.69 2.73
CA VAL A 49 2.34 14.47 2.70
C VAL A 49 1.63 15.55 3.54
N GLY A 50 0.68 16.22 2.91
CA GLY A 50 -0.16 17.21 3.58
C GLY A 50 -1.27 16.55 4.42
N TYR A 51 -1.25 16.78 5.72
CA TYR A 51 -2.23 16.27 6.69
C TYR A 51 -3.26 17.34 7.11
N GLY A 52 -3.50 18.34 6.25
CA GLY A 52 -4.45 19.43 6.48
C GLY A 52 -3.91 20.52 7.41
N GLU A 53 -4.74 21.52 7.71
CA GLU A 53 -4.29 22.74 8.41
C GLU A 53 -3.76 22.51 9.83
N GLU A 54 -4.26 21.48 10.53
CA GLU A 54 -3.87 21.21 11.92
C GLU A 54 -2.47 20.59 12.03
N LEU A 55 -2.12 19.67 11.13
CA LEU A 55 -0.86 18.92 11.16
C LEU A 55 0.16 19.45 10.14
N GLY A 56 -0.29 20.12 9.08
CA GLY A 56 0.55 20.64 8.02
C GLY A 56 1.19 19.52 7.18
N ASP A 57 2.35 19.84 6.62
CA ASP A 57 3.14 18.93 5.79
C ASP A 57 4.07 18.09 6.67
N LEU A 58 3.90 16.77 6.61
CA LEU A 58 4.73 15.80 7.32
C LEU A 58 5.68 15.11 6.34
N ARG A 59 6.88 14.75 6.82
CA ARG A 59 7.89 14.01 6.05
C ARG A 59 7.96 12.57 6.51
N PHE A 60 8.17 11.68 5.55
CA PHE A 60 8.29 10.25 5.78
C PHE A 60 9.48 9.72 5.01
N ASP A 61 10.25 8.88 5.70
CA ASP A 61 11.43 8.21 5.18
C ASP A 61 11.18 6.70 5.07
N ASP A 62 12.04 6.01 4.32
CA ASP A 62 11.95 4.56 4.09
C ASP A 62 10.65 4.08 3.41
N GLN A 63 10.04 4.93 2.58
CA GLN A 63 8.75 4.61 1.97
C GLN A 63 8.87 3.79 0.68
N ILE A 64 7.82 3.02 0.41
CA ILE A 64 7.67 2.23 -0.81
C ILE A 64 6.65 2.94 -1.72
N GLU A 65 7.00 3.07 -3.00
CA GLU A 65 6.12 3.64 -4.03
C GLU A 65 5.50 2.54 -4.88
N VAL A 66 4.20 2.66 -5.12
CA VAL A 66 3.42 1.76 -5.96
C VAL A 66 2.66 2.55 -7.01
N GLU A 67 2.78 2.09 -8.26
CA GLU A 67 1.98 2.57 -9.38
C GLU A 67 0.94 1.52 -9.78
N GLY A 68 -0.25 1.97 -10.21
CA GLY A 68 -1.28 1.08 -10.74
C GLY A 68 -0.90 0.51 -12.11
N THR A 69 -1.12 -0.78 -12.36
CA THR A 69 -0.80 -1.41 -13.67
C THR A 69 -1.96 -1.38 -14.67
N GLY A 70 -3.13 -0.88 -14.25
CA GLY A 70 -4.35 -0.83 -15.05
C GLY A 70 -4.69 0.54 -15.63
N ARG A 71 -5.95 0.72 -16.03
CA ARG A 71 -6.50 2.00 -16.51
C ARG A 71 -6.91 2.96 -15.39
N SER A 72 -6.80 2.52 -14.15
CA SER A 72 -7.21 3.23 -12.93
C SER A 72 -6.01 3.38 -11.99
N PRO A 73 -5.98 4.39 -11.11
CA PRO A 73 -4.94 4.49 -10.08
C PRO A 73 -4.93 3.25 -9.18
N PHE A 74 -3.77 2.96 -8.58
CA PHE A 74 -3.67 1.89 -7.58
C PHE A 74 -4.55 2.17 -6.37
N SER A 75 -4.63 3.43 -5.93
CA SER A 75 -5.44 3.82 -4.77
C SER A 75 -6.06 5.21 -4.92
N ARG A 76 -7.04 5.50 -4.05
CA ARG A 76 -7.59 6.85 -3.86
C ARG A 76 -7.81 7.13 -2.38
N GLY A 77 -8.11 8.39 -2.07
CA GLY A 77 -8.57 8.79 -0.74
C GLY A 77 -9.66 7.85 -0.22
N GLY A 78 -9.44 7.30 0.96
CA GLY A 78 -10.31 6.30 1.56
C GLY A 78 -9.82 4.86 1.48
N ASP A 79 -8.75 4.59 0.74
CA ASP A 79 -8.02 3.31 0.76
C ASP A 79 -6.87 3.29 1.79
N SER A 80 -6.60 4.41 2.49
CA SER A 80 -5.62 4.47 3.57
C SER A 80 -5.90 3.38 4.61
N GLY A 81 -4.85 2.65 5.02
CA GLY A 81 -4.94 1.47 5.87
C GLY A 81 -5.08 0.15 5.12
N SER A 82 -5.22 0.15 3.79
CA SER A 82 -5.19 -1.08 3.00
C SER A 82 -3.81 -1.75 3.07
N LEU A 83 -3.82 -3.06 3.34
CA LEU A 83 -2.64 -3.91 3.20
C LEU A 83 -2.27 -4.05 1.73
N VAL A 84 -0.99 -3.87 1.41
CA VAL A 84 -0.40 -4.13 0.09
C VAL A 84 0.36 -5.45 0.16
N TYR A 85 -0.03 -6.39 -0.70
CA TYR A 85 0.42 -7.77 -0.69
C TYR A 85 0.83 -8.25 -2.09
N ARG A 86 1.59 -9.33 -2.14
CA ARG A 86 1.87 -10.11 -3.36
C ARG A 86 0.85 -11.25 -3.50
N GLU A 87 0.73 -11.77 -4.72
CA GLU A 87 -0.18 -12.88 -5.03
C GLU A 87 0.14 -14.19 -4.30
N ASP A 88 1.36 -14.33 -3.75
CA ASP A 88 1.81 -15.49 -2.98
C ASP A 88 1.52 -15.40 -1.48
N GLY A 89 0.65 -14.48 -1.04
CA GLY A 89 0.24 -14.37 0.37
C GLY A 89 1.27 -13.67 1.27
N VAL A 90 2.14 -12.84 0.68
CA VAL A 90 3.17 -12.09 1.40
C VAL A 90 2.80 -10.60 1.46
N ALA A 91 2.73 -10.04 2.66
CA ALA A 91 2.54 -8.60 2.88
C ALA A 91 3.85 -7.83 2.68
N LEU A 92 3.76 -6.65 2.04
CA LEU A 92 4.91 -5.76 1.82
C LEU A 92 4.74 -4.39 2.50
N GLY A 93 3.52 -3.85 2.56
CA GLY A 93 3.34 -2.52 3.12
C GLY A 93 1.92 -2.14 3.52
N LEU A 94 1.82 -1.02 4.23
CA LEU A 94 0.56 -0.40 4.64
C LEU A 94 0.37 0.93 3.94
N LEU A 95 -0.69 1.04 3.15
CA LEU A 95 -1.03 2.26 2.41
C LEU A 95 -1.35 3.41 3.35
N PHE A 96 -0.68 4.56 3.19
CA PHE A 96 -0.99 5.76 3.99
C PHE A 96 -1.29 6.99 3.14
N ALA A 97 -0.67 7.13 1.97
CA ALA A 97 -0.81 8.32 1.14
C ALA A 97 -0.80 8.00 -0.36
N GLY A 98 -1.17 8.97 -1.18
CA GLY A 98 -1.06 8.89 -2.63
C GLY A 98 -1.29 10.24 -3.30
N SER A 99 -0.90 10.35 -4.56
CA SER A 99 -1.10 11.52 -5.41
C SER A 99 -2.16 11.24 -6.49
N GLU A 100 -2.77 12.30 -7.04
CA GLU A 100 -3.70 12.18 -8.17
C GLU A 100 -2.99 12.22 -9.54
N THR A 101 -1.72 12.61 -9.55
CA THR A 101 -0.88 12.78 -10.75
C THR A 101 0.51 12.19 -10.52
N GLY A 102 1.20 11.84 -11.60
CA GLY A 102 2.48 11.11 -11.55
C GLY A 102 2.34 9.66 -11.98
N GLY A 103 3.42 8.90 -11.86
CA GLY A 103 3.56 7.56 -12.44
C GLY A 103 3.74 7.60 -13.96
N GLU A 104 4.23 6.50 -14.53
CA GLU A 104 4.40 6.32 -15.98
C GLU A 104 3.07 6.44 -16.73
N ASN A 105 1.96 6.06 -16.09
CA ASN A 105 0.61 6.14 -16.64
C ASN A 105 -0.13 7.47 -16.35
N GLY A 106 0.50 8.39 -15.61
CA GLY A 106 -0.08 9.69 -15.25
C GLY A 106 -1.30 9.62 -14.33
N ARG A 107 -1.54 8.50 -13.64
CA ARG A 107 -2.72 8.27 -12.78
C ARG A 107 -2.46 8.48 -11.30
N GLY A 108 -1.23 8.84 -10.92
CA GLY A 108 -0.86 9.01 -9.52
C GLY A 108 -0.04 7.86 -8.96
N LEU A 109 0.66 8.17 -7.89
CA LEU A 109 1.54 7.27 -7.14
C LEU A 109 0.91 6.98 -5.78
N THR A 110 1.15 5.81 -5.24
CA THR A 110 0.73 5.42 -3.89
C THR A 110 1.96 5.19 -3.03
N TYR A 111 1.95 5.73 -1.83
CA TYR A 111 3.03 5.56 -0.85
C TYR A 111 2.57 4.67 0.29
N VAL A 112 3.42 3.70 0.64
CA VAL A 112 3.12 2.69 1.65
C VAL A 112 4.29 2.55 2.63
N ASN A 113 3.98 2.37 3.90
CA ASN A 113 4.97 2.11 4.94
C ASN A 113 5.40 0.64 4.86
N PRO A 114 6.68 0.30 5.09
CA PRO A 114 7.12 -1.10 5.20
C PRO A 114 6.33 -1.85 6.29
N ILE A 115 5.74 -3.00 5.93
CA ILE A 115 4.83 -3.69 6.85
C ILE A 115 5.52 -4.17 8.13
N ASP A 116 6.80 -4.57 8.04
CA ASP A 116 7.57 -5.02 9.20
C ASP A 116 7.74 -3.90 10.24
N ALA A 117 7.95 -2.66 9.80
CA ALA A 117 8.08 -1.51 10.67
C ALA A 117 6.75 -1.20 11.37
N VAL A 118 5.63 -1.29 10.64
CA VAL A 118 4.28 -1.09 11.18
C VAL A 118 3.97 -2.14 12.25
N LEU A 119 4.16 -3.42 11.94
CA LEU A 119 3.88 -4.51 12.88
C LEU A 119 4.78 -4.44 14.11
N GLY A 120 6.07 -4.11 13.93
CA GLY A 120 7.00 -3.93 15.04
C GLY A 120 6.63 -2.74 15.94
N ALA A 121 6.19 -1.62 15.38
CA ALA A 121 5.76 -0.45 16.15
C ALA A 121 4.46 -0.69 16.94
N LEU A 122 3.59 -1.58 16.44
CA LEU A 122 2.29 -1.89 17.04
C LEU A 122 2.29 -3.15 17.93
N ASP A 123 3.41 -3.86 18.02
CA ASP A 123 3.50 -5.17 18.68
C ASP A 123 2.43 -6.16 18.18
N ALA A 124 2.30 -6.25 16.85
CA ALA A 124 1.25 -7.00 16.18
C ALA A 124 1.82 -8.10 15.27
N THR A 125 1.02 -9.14 15.03
CA THR A 125 1.34 -10.23 14.10
C THR A 125 0.19 -10.46 13.12
N LEU A 126 0.50 -10.93 11.92
CA LEU A 126 -0.51 -11.40 10.97
C LEU A 126 -1.21 -12.64 11.54
N LEU A 127 -2.51 -12.76 11.29
CA LEU A 127 -3.29 -13.95 11.64
C LEU A 127 -2.98 -15.06 10.63
N ALA A 128 -2.72 -16.26 11.15
CA ALA A 128 -2.48 -17.47 10.36
C ALA A 128 -3.77 -18.24 10.09
#